data_AF-A0A4Q6ARB6-F1
#
_entry.id   AF-A0A4Q6ARB6-F1
#
_cell.length_a   1.000
_cell.length_b   1.000
_cell.length_c   1.000
_cell.angle_alpha   90.00
_cell.angle_beta   90.00
_cell.angle_gamma   90.00
#
_symmetry.space_group_name_H-M   'P 1'
#
loop_
_entity.id
_entity.type
_entity.pdbx_description
1 polymer ?
#
loop_
_entity_poly.entity_id
_entity_poly.type
_entity_poly.pdbx_seq_one_letter_code
_entity_poly.pdbx_strand_id
1 'polypeptide(L)'
;FRGPRPVISSAAGFVAHGATIEIKASNASDIQRVVLARPAAVTHQTDSEQRIIPLSFRATSADTIEAQAPGGVGQNALAPSGYYMLFILNRDGVPSVSKWIFVGKKTDSPNLQAIQSSTPGKDDFKLVDIKGAKRSLNEFLGRPHVVILIKGAFCKACMAQLSDLQKRLEFSKVPVVVITPVDDLSALSDLPFSVFADPDHSVFRKWGAFTTEPIHSTVVFNERGDVLLKDVGEKPFMDFATIEAVLNGKPAIVRQE
;
A
#
# COMPACT_ATOMS: atom_id res chain seq x y z
N PHE A 1 25.63 25.46 11.17
CA PHE A 1 25.17 24.35 10.30
C PHE A 1 25.94 23.09 10.70
N ARG A 2 25.31 21.91 10.77
CA ARG A 2 25.94 20.65 11.26
C ARG A 2 26.25 19.64 10.12
N GLY A 3 26.65 20.16 8.95
CA GLY A 3 26.87 19.31 7.78
C GLY A 3 25.58 18.92 7.03
N PRO A 4 25.71 18.23 5.88
CA PRO A 4 24.60 17.85 5.03
C PRO A 4 23.69 16.80 5.68
N ARG A 5 22.39 16.90 5.43
CA ARG A 5 21.40 15.93 5.94
C ARG A 5 21.50 14.60 5.17
N PRO A 6 21.59 13.43 5.85
CA PRO A 6 21.51 12.13 5.18
C PRO A 6 20.10 11.87 4.64
N VAL A 7 19.99 11.15 3.53
CA VAL A 7 18.70 10.85 2.86
C VAL A 7 18.47 9.34 2.82
N ILE A 8 17.28 8.91 3.24
CA ILE A 8 16.77 7.54 3.01
C ILE A 8 16.06 7.55 1.64
N SER A 9 16.69 6.94 0.63
CA SER A 9 16.11 6.84 -0.72
C SER A 9 15.07 5.71 -0.81
N SER A 10 15.29 4.60 -0.10
CA SER A 10 14.35 3.49 0.00
C SER A 10 14.48 2.78 1.35
N ALA A 11 13.37 2.26 1.87
CA ALA A 11 13.30 1.34 3.00
C ALA A 11 11.97 0.57 2.91
N ALA A 12 11.89 -0.63 3.48
CA ALA A 12 10.65 -1.37 3.53
C ALA A 12 9.59 -0.66 4.40
N GLY A 13 8.36 -0.55 3.91
CA GLY A 13 7.23 0.01 4.68
C GLY A 13 6.73 -0.91 5.81
N PHE A 14 7.32 -2.09 5.95
CA PHE A 14 7.01 -3.08 6.98
C PHE A 14 8.24 -3.90 7.34
N VAL A 15 8.36 -4.28 8.61
CA VAL A 15 9.30 -5.29 9.08
C VAL A 15 8.70 -6.12 10.22
N ALA A 16 9.02 -7.41 10.24
CA ALA A 16 8.68 -8.28 11.36
C ALA A 16 9.61 -8.00 12.56
N HIS A 17 9.10 -8.19 13.79
CA HIS A 17 9.97 -8.19 14.98
C HIS A 17 11.15 -9.15 14.80
N GLY A 18 12.36 -8.69 15.08
CA GLY A 18 13.58 -9.48 14.89
C GLY A 18 14.01 -9.73 13.45
N ALA A 19 13.36 -9.16 12.43
CA ALA A 19 13.81 -9.25 11.03
C ALA A 19 14.72 -8.07 10.61
N THR A 20 15.47 -8.25 9.52
CA THR A 20 16.35 -7.21 8.96
C THR A 20 15.57 -6.19 8.14
N ILE A 21 15.90 -4.92 8.31
CA ILE A 21 15.47 -3.78 7.49
C ILE A 21 16.62 -3.44 6.54
N GLU A 22 16.41 -3.55 5.22
CA GLU A 22 17.32 -2.93 4.25
C GLU A 22 16.94 -1.45 4.07
N ILE A 23 17.94 -0.58 4.16
CA ILE A 23 17.81 0.87 4.06
C ILE A 23 18.80 1.37 3.02
N LYS A 24 18.30 1.98 1.94
CA LYS A 24 19.13 2.70 0.97
C LYS A 24 19.34 4.14 1.44
N ALA A 25 20.61 4.54 1.53
CA ALA A 25 21.05 5.81 2.11
C ALA A 25 22.08 6.50 1.20
N SER A 26 22.07 7.84 1.15
CA SER A 26 22.96 8.63 0.28
C SER A 26 24.45 8.56 0.64
N ASN A 27 24.79 8.14 1.87
CA ASN A 27 26.15 7.89 2.34
C ASN A 27 26.09 6.95 3.56
N ALA A 28 26.10 5.64 3.32
CA ALA A 28 25.88 4.65 4.38
C ALA A 28 27.02 4.61 5.42
N SER A 29 28.26 4.89 5.01
CA SER A 29 29.46 4.83 5.87
C SER A 29 29.60 6.02 6.84
N ASP A 30 28.82 7.10 6.63
CA ASP A 30 28.73 8.24 7.53
C ASP A 30 27.56 8.13 8.55
N ILE A 31 26.69 7.12 8.43
CA ILE A 31 25.61 6.91 9.39
C ILE A 31 26.17 6.33 10.69
N GLN A 32 25.84 6.99 11.81
CA GLN A 32 26.25 6.61 13.15
C GLN A 32 25.10 6.03 13.99
N ARG A 33 23.84 6.38 13.68
CA ARG A 33 22.65 5.82 14.35
C ARG A 33 21.52 5.57 13.37
N VAL A 34 20.83 4.45 13.56
CA VAL A 34 19.52 4.16 12.97
C VAL A 34 18.53 4.05 14.13
N VAL A 35 17.39 4.73 14.05
CA VAL A 35 16.39 4.75 15.13
C VAL A 35 14.98 4.66 14.59
N LEU A 36 14.09 4.04 15.36
CA LEU A 36 12.64 4.13 15.20
C LEU A 36 12.08 5.09 16.25
N ALA A 37 11.35 6.12 15.83
CA ALA A 37 10.61 6.99 16.75
C ALA A 37 9.11 6.68 16.63
N ARG A 38 8.43 6.49 17.77
CA ARG A 38 6.96 6.38 17.79
C ARG A 38 6.36 7.78 17.55
N PRO A 39 5.35 7.93 16.68
CA PRO A 39 4.68 9.22 16.49
C PRO A 39 3.98 9.62 17.78
N ALA A 40 4.12 10.90 18.13
CA ALA A 40 3.39 11.52 19.23
C ALA A 40 2.55 12.68 18.69
N ALA A 41 1.32 12.81 19.18
CA ALA A 41 0.39 13.85 18.78
C ALA A 41 -0.26 14.45 20.04
N VAL A 42 0.45 15.37 20.69
CA VAL A 42 -0.02 16.05 21.90
C VAL A 42 -0.02 17.55 21.74
N THR A 43 -1.12 18.18 22.16
CA THR A 43 -1.28 19.63 22.21
C THR A 43 -1.35 20.16 23.65
N HIS A 44 -1.96 19.40 24.58
CA HIS A 44 -2.11 19.80 25.99
C HIS A 44 -1.97 18.63 27.00
N GLN A 45 -1.33 17.53 26.63
CA GLN A 45 -1.09 16.36 27.49
C GLN A 45 0.31 15.78 27.27
N THR A 46 0.73 14.85 28.13
CA THR A 46 1.98 14.09 27.97
C THR A 46 1.68 12.76 27.28
N ASP A 47 2.41 12.44 26.21
CA ASP A 47 2.32 11.13 25.54
C ASP A 47 3.28 10.14 26.21
N SER A 48 2.75 9.20 27.00
CA SER A 48 3.54 8.15 27.65
C SER A 48 4.08 7.09 26.68
N GLU A 49 3.64 7.09 25.42
CA GLU A 49 4.14 6.21 24.36
C GLU A 49 5.22 6.85 23.49
N GLN A 50 5.59 8.13 23.73
CA GLN A 50 6.70 8.76 23.02
C GLN A 50 8.03 8.07 23.35
N ARG A 51 8.51 7.25 22.40
CA ARG A 51 9.75 6.46 22.54
C ARG A 51 10.63 6.54 21.30
N ILE A 52 11.94 6.56 21.51
CA ILE A 52 12.96 6.40 20.48
C ILE A 52 13.70 5.08 20.74
N ILE A 53 13.73 4.21 19.74
CA ILE A 53 14.25 2.86 19.82
C ILE A 53 15.47 2.78 18.90
N PRO A 54 16.70 2.71 19.42
CA PRO A 54 17.90 2.54 18.61
C PRO A 54 17.95 1.12 18.03
N LEU A 55 18.36 1.01 16.77
CA LEU A 55 18.59 -0.26 16.10
C LEU A 55 20.09 -0.53 16.01
N SER A 56 20.50 -1.79 16.20
CA SER A 56 21.81 -2.22 15.73
C SER A 56 21.79 -2.26 14.20
N PHE A 57 22.88 -1.84 13.56
CA PHE A 57 22.96 -1.77 12.12
C PHE A 57 24.41 -1.94 11.64
N ARG A 58 24.56 -2.22 10.34
CA ARG A 58 25.84 -2.22 9.63
C ARG A 58 25.65 -1.64 8.24
N ALA A 59 26.65 -0.91 7.74
CA ALA A 59 26.72 -0.62 6.32
C ALA A 59 27.18 -1.88 5.57
N THR A 60 26.47 -2.26 4.50
CA THR A 60 26.81 -3.41 3.64
C THR A 60 27.39 -2.98 2.29
N SER A 61 27.19 -1.73 1.90
CA SER A 61 27.81 -1.06 0.76
C SER A 61 27.96 0.45 1.04
N ALA A 62 28.40 1.23 0.05
CA ALA A 62 28.42 2.69 0.15
C ALA A 62 27.02 3.33 0.26
N ASP A 63 25.98 2.65 -0.25
CA ASP A 63 24.60 3.14 -0.34
C ASP A 63 23.59 2.33 0.50
N THR A 64 24.01 1.26 1.18
CA THR A 64 23.09 0.31 1.84
C THR A 64 23.47 0.07 3.29
N ILE A 65 22.45 0.11 4.15
CA ILE A 65 22.50 -0.23 5.56
C ILE A 65 21.53 -1.38 5.81
N GLU A 66 21.99 -2.40 6.53
CA GLU A 66 21.12 -3.37 7.18
C GLU A 66 20.95 -2.96 8.65
N ALA A 67 19.71 -2.73 9.07
CA ALA A 67 19.36 -2.49 10.46
C ALA A 67 18.50 -3.63 11.02
N GLN A 68 18.75 -4.04 12.25
CA GLN A 68 18.01 -5.10 12.92
C GLN A 68 16.74 -4.52 13.55
N ALA A 69 15.55 -4.97 13.14
CA ALA A 69 14.32 -4.57 13.80
C ALA A 69 14.29 -5.12 15.25
N PRO A 70 13.69 -4.39 16.21
CA PRO A 70 13.65 -4.82 17.61
C PRO A 70 12.97 -6.18 17.76
N GLY A 71 13.52 -7.04 18.62
CA GLY A 71 12.95 -8.34 18.95
C GLY A 71 11.83 -8.26 20.00
N GLY A 72 11.28 -9.43 20.33
CA GLY A 72 10.19 -9.61 21.28
C GLY A 72 8.85 -9.88 20.59
N VAL A 73 7.85 -10.29 21.38
CA VAL A 73 6.51 -10.63 20.89
C VAL A 73 5.43 -10.09 21.83
N GLY A 74 4.32 -9.63 21.26
CA GLY A 74 3.17 -9.12 22.01
C GLY A 74 3.51 -7.93 22.91
N GLN A 75 2.95 -7.91 24.11
CA GLN A 75 3.08 -6.82 25.09
C GLN A 75 4.51 -6.58 25.62
N ASN A 76 5.44 -7.52 25.41
CA ASN A 76 6.82 -7.46 25.88
C ASN A 76 7.84 -7.04 24.80
N ALA A 77 7.38 -6.68 23.60
CA ALA A 77 8.28 -6.21 22.53
C ALA A 77 8.80 -4.80 22.84
N LEU A 78 10.11 -4.56 22.66
CA LEU A 78 10.73 -3.24 22.87
C LEU A 78 10.07 -2.15 22.01
N ALA A 79 9.68 -2.54 20.78
CA ALA A 79 8.73 -1.83 19.94
C ALA A 79 7.40 -2.59 19.93
N PRO A 80 6.34 -2.14 20.62
CA PRO A 80 4.99 -2.70 20.41
C PRO A 80 4.56 -2.59 18.95
N SER A 81 3.72 -3.52 18.44
CA SER A 81 3.24 -3.47 17.05
C SER A 81 2.64 -2.09 16.70
N GLY A 82 2.94 -1.56 15.51
CA GLY A 82 2.44 -0.26 15.07
C GLY A 82 3.34 0.44 14.05
N TYR A 83 2.92 1.65 13.64
CA TYR A 83 3.71 2.53 12.78
C TYR A 83 4.79 3.30 13.57
N TYR A 84 5.98 3.38 12.98
CA TYR A 84 7.13 4.12 13.47
C TYR A 84 7.72 4.97 12.35
N MET A 85 8.39 6.05 12.75
CA MET A 85 9.24 6.86 11.88
C MET A 85 10.68 6.34 11.96
N LEU A 86 11.17 5.77 10.86
CA LEU A 86 12.55 5.35 10.70
C LEU A 86 13.43 6.57 10.32
N PHE A 87 14.49 6.80 11.10
CA PHE A 87 15.48 7.83 10.86
C PHE A 87 16.89 7.23 10.77
N ILE A 88 17.73 7.83 9.93
CA ILE A 88 19.19 7.65 9.96
C ILE A 88 19.84 8.98 10.38
N LEU A 89 20.90 8.91 11.19
CA LEU A 89 21.64 10.06 11.69
C LEU A 89 23.12 9.91 11.34
N ASN A 90 23.72 10.96 10.79
CA ASN A 90 25.16 10.98 10.51
C ASN A 90 26.01 11.19 11.78
N ARG A 91 27.35 11.21 11.63
CA ARG A 91 28.31 11.42 12.73
C ARG A 91 28.15 12.78 13.43
N ASP A 92 27.69 13.81 12.73
CA ASP A 92 27.37 15.14 13.30
C ASP A 92 26.01 15.17 14.04
N GLY A 93 25.30 14.04 14.04
CA GLY A 93 23.99 13.87 14.67
C GLY A 93 22.83 14.51 13.91
N VAL A 94 22.99 14.83 12.62
CA VAL A 94 21.92 15.36 11.76
C VAL A 94 20.99 14.22 11.32
N PRO A 95 19.68 14.28 11.65
CA PRO A 95 18.72 13.28 11.21
C PRO A 95 18.26 13.52 9.77
N SER A 96 17.97 12.42 9.09
CA SER A 96 17.24 12.40 7.83
C SER A 96 15.81 12.94 7.97
N VAL A 97 15.12 13.13 6.84
CA VAL A 97 13.66 13.02 6.85
C VAL A 97 13.30 11.55 7.12
N SER A 98 12.24 11.29 7.89
CA SER A 98 11.84 9.93 8.22
C SER A 98 11.24 9.17 7.03
N LYS A 99 11.24 7.84 7.14
CA LYS A 99 10.34 6.96 6.39
C LYS A 99 9.38 6.27 7.35
N TRP A 100 8.13 6.12 6.92
CA TRP A 100 7.15 5.33 7.66
C TRP A 100 7.43 3.84 7.52
N ILE A 101 7.44 3.13 8.65
CA ILE A 101 7.57 1.67 8.69
C ILE A 101 6.61 1.09 9.74
N PHE A 102 5.88 0.04 9.39
CA PHE A 102 5.13 -0.75 10.35
C PHE A 102 6.03 -1.84 10.95
N VAL A 103 6.16 -1.88 12.27
CA VAL A 103 6.82 -2.99 12.99
C VAL A 103 5.73 -3.84 13.59
N GLY A 104 5.76 -5.16 13.38
CA GLY A 104 4.75 -6.07 13.92
C GLY A 104 4.70 -7.39 13.20
N LYS A 105 3.63 -8.16 13.37
CA LYS A 105 3.32 -9.20 12.39
C LYS A 105 2.85 -8.53 11.08
N LYS A 106 2.76 -9.29 9.99
CA LYS A 106 2.26 -8.78 8.70
C LYS A 106 0.72 -8.73 8.64
N THR A 107 0.05 -9.70 9.26
CA THR A 107 -1.20 -9.45 10.03
C THR A 107 -0.87 -8.51 11.21
N ASP A 108 -1.75 -7.68 11.75
CA ASP A 108 -1.42 -6.45 12.52
C ASP A 108 -1.35 -5.23 11.58
N SER A 109 -0.46 -5.21 10.59
CA SER A 109 -0.28 -4.06 9.67
C SER A 109 -1.57 -3.76 8.88
N PRO A 110 -2.20 -2.57 9.03
CA PRO A 110 -3.45 -2.26 8.30
C PRO A 110 -3.28 -2.35 6.79
N ASN A 111 -2.14 -1.88 6.27
CA ASN A 111 -1.87 -1.80 4.84
C ASN A 111 -1.36 -3.13 4.24
N LEU A 112 -0.98 -4.13 5.06
CA LEU A 112 -0.49 -5.44 4.57
C LEU A 112 -1.38 -6.63 4.95
N GLN A 113 -2.26 -6.49 5.94
CA GLN A 113 -3.42 -7.38 6.11
C GLN A 113 -4.22 -7.46 4.80
N ALA A 114 -4.34 -6.35 4.09
CA ALA A 114 -4.99 -6.27 2.78
C ALA A 114 -4.30 -7.14 1.69
N ILE A 115 -2.99 -7.39 1.79
CA ILE A 115 -2.18 -8.03 0.72
C ILE A 115 -1.98 -9.55 0.94
N GLN A 116 -2.12 -10.07 2.17
CA GLN A 116 -1.87 -11.51 2.44
C GLN A 116 -3.08 -12.44 2.35
N SER A 117 -4.30 -11.93 2.11
CA SER A 117 -5.50 -12.78 2.09
C SER A 117 -5.73 -13.52 0.77
N SER A 118 -5.12 -13.07 -0.34
CA SER A 118 -5.30 -13.69 -1.66
C SER A 118 -4.31 -14.83 -1.87
N THR A 119 -4.77 -16.08 -1.70
CA THR A 119 -4.20 -17.18 -2.48
C THR A 119 -4.58 -16.93 -3.95
N PRO A 120 -3.63 -16.95 -4.91
CA PRO A 120 -3.94 -16.75 -6.32
C PRO A 120 -5.07 -17.69 -6.79
N GLY A 121 -6.08 -17.12 -7.45
CA GLY A 121 -7.25 -17.84 -7.98
C GLY A 121 -8.31 -18.31 -6.96
N LYS A 122 -8.15 -18.03 -5.65
CA LYS A 122 -9.10 -18.50 -4.61
C LYS A 122 -10.32 -17.60 -4.40
N ASP A 123 -10.19 -16.29 -4.66
CA ASP A 123 -11.29 -15.32 -4.61
C ASP A 123 -11.91 -15.14 -6.01
N ASP A 124 -12.49 -16.21 -6.57
CA ASP A 124 -13.24 -16.17 -7.83
C ASP A 124 -14.62 -15.52 -7.62
N PHE A 125 -14.76 -14.25 -8.00
CA PHE A 125 -16.05 -13.58 -8.02
C PHE A 125 -16.73 -13.75 -9.37
N LYS A 126 -18.00 -14.16 -9.33
CA LYS A 126 -18.86 -14.33 -10.51
C LYS A 126 -19.90 -13.22 -10.54
N LEU A 127 -19.60 -12.17 -11.30
CA LEU A 127 -20.39 -10.94 -11.38
C LEU A 127 -21.08 -10.80 -12.73
N VAL A 128 -22.11 -9.97 -12.78
CA VAL A 128 -22.85 -9.65 -14.02
C VAL A 128 -22.16 -8.47 -14.69
N ASP A 129 -21.77 -8.63 -15.96
CA ASP A 129 -21.21 -7.55 -16.77
C ASP A 129 -22.29 -6.65 -17.39
N ILE A 130 -21.87 -5.58 -18.05
CA ILE A 130 -22.76 -4.62 -18.71
C ILE A 130 -23.64 -5.20 -19.84
N LYS A 131 -23.36 -6.44 -20.30
CA LYS A 131 -24.18 -7.16 -21.28
C LYS A 131 -25.14 -8.16 -20.62
N GLY A 132 -25.22 -8.16 -19.28
CA GLY A 132 -25.98 -9.13 -18.50
C GLY A 132 -25.30 -10.50 -18.37
N ALA A 133 -24.06 -10.66 -18.83
CA ALA A 133 -23.36 -11.95 -18.80
C ALA A 133 -22.68 -12.17 -17.44
N LYS A 134 -22.89 -13.34 -16.83
CA LYS A 134 -22.13 -13.74 -15.64
C LYS A 134 -20.71 -14.15 -16.04
N ARG A 135 -19.70 -13.40 -15.61
CA ARG A 135 -18.28 -13.69 -15.86
C ARG A 135 -17.50 -13.79 -14.56
N SER A 136 -16.33 -14.41 -14.64
CA SER A 136 -15.48 -14.78 -13.50
C SER A 136 -14.22 -13.91 -13.50
N LEU A 137 -13.83 -13.36 -12.35
CA LEU A 137 -12.60 -12.57 -12.23
C LEU A 137 -11.34 -13.36 -12.65
N ASN A 138 -11.38 -14.69 -12.57
CA ASN A 138 -10.29 -15.55 -13.04
C ASN A 138 -10.05 -15.50 -14.56
N GLU A 139 -10.93 -14.90 -15.36
CA GLU A 139 -10.71 -14.65 -16.80
C GLU A 139 -9.59 -13.62 -17.10
N PHE A 140 -9.12 -12.93 -16.07
CA PHE A 140 -7.99 -11.99 -16.16
C PHE A 140 -6.66 -12.62 -15.73
N LEU A 141 -6.64 -13.88 -15.30
CA LEU A 141 -5.41 -14.64 -15.06
C LEU A 141 -4.60 -14.83 -16.36
N GLY A 142 -3.29 -15.07 -16.21
CA GLY A 142 -2.34 -15.14 -17.32
C GLY A 142 -1.87 -13.77 -17.85
N ARG A 143 -2.32 -12.67 -17.24
CA ARG A 143 -1.87 -11.30 -17.52
C ARG A 143 -2.01 -10.40 -16.28
N PRO A 144 -1.17 -9.36 -16.09
CA PRO A 144 -1.37 -8.41 -15.01
C PRO A 144 -2.67 -7.63 -15.25
N HIS A 145 -3.41 -7.30 -14.20
CA HIS A 145 -4.68 -6.58 -14.32
C HIS A 145 -4.96 -5.72 -13.07
N VAL A 146 -5.85 -4.74 -13.23
CA VAL A 146 -6.25 -3.80 -12.15
C VAL A 146 -7.75 -3.95 -11.93
N VAL A 147 -8.17 -4.03 -10.66
CA VAL A 147 -9.58 -4.02 -10.26
C VAL A 147 -9.85 -2.77 -9.41
N ILE A 148 -10.87 -2.01 -9.77
CA ILE A 148 -11.27 -0.77 -9.11
C ILE A 148 -12.72 -0.89 -8.64
N LEU A 149 -12.93 -0.69 -7.35
CA LEU A 149 -14.23 -0.65 -6.70
C LEU A 149 -14.70 0.81 -6.60
N ILE A 150 -15.82 1.13 -7.26
CA ILE A 150 -16.39 2.48 -7.33
C ILE A 150 -17.76 2.56 -6.65
N LYS A 151 -18.09 3.69 -5.99
CA LYS A 151 -19.42 3.89 -5.37
C LYS A 151 -20.56 3.94 -6.42
N GLY A 152 -20.27 4.30 -7.67
CA GLY A 152 -21.23 4.40 -8.78
C GLY A 152 -20.95 5.58 -9.73
N ALA A 153 -21.66 5.64 -10.86
CA ALA A 153 -21.44 6.63 -11.94
C ALA A 153 -21.54 8.09 -11.48
N PHE A 154 -22.39 8.38 -10.49
CA PHE A 154 -22.59 9.74 -9.96
C PHE A 154 -21.51 10.18 -8.95
N CYS A 155 -20.58 9.30 -8.56
CA CYS A 155 -19.48 9.67 -7.69
C CYS A 155 -18.38 10.41 -8.49
N LYS A 156 -18.35 11.74 -8.39
CA LYS A 156 -17.36 12.61 -9.05
C LYS A 156 -15.91 12.16 -8.83
N ALA A 157 -15.59 11.66 -7.64
CA ALA A 157 -14.24 11.18 -7.30
C ALA A 157 -13.89 9.88 -8.06
N CYS A 158 -14.81 8.91 -8.12
CA CYS A 158 -14.64 7.70 -8.93
C CYS A 158 -14.40 8.05 -10.41
N MET A 159 -15.23 8.93 -10.98
CA MET A 159 -15.13 9.28 -12.40
C MET A 159 -13.85 10.07 -12.74
N ALA A 160 -13.35 10.91 -11.81
CA ALA A 160 -12.05 11.54 -11.93
C ALA A 160 -10.90 10.51 -11.94
N GLN A 161 -10.93 9.54 -11.01
CA GLN A 161 -9.95 8.45 -10.96
C GLN A 161 -9.94 7.67 -12.29
N LEU A 162 -11.11 7.26 -12.77
CA LEU A 162 -11.24 6.49 -14.01
C LEU A 162 -10.78 7.28 -15.25
N SER A 163 -11.10 8.57 -15.33
CA SER A 163 -10.66 9.45 -16.43
C SER A 163 -9.15 9.68 -16.44
N ASP A 164 -8.51 9.85 -15.28
CA ASP A 164 -7.06 10.05 -15.20
C ASP A 164 -6.27 8.76 -15.36
N LEU A 165 -6.80 7.63 -14.89
CA LEU A 165 -6.28 6.30 -15.20
C LEU A 165 -6.28 6.05 -16.71
N GLN A 166 -7.40 6.37 -17.38
CA GLN A 166 -7.55 6.32 -18.83
C GLN A 166 -6.50 7.15 -19.56
N LYS A 167 -6.13 8.34 -19.06
CA LYS A 167 -5.11 9.20 -19.72
C LYS A 167 -3.68 8.69 -19.54
N ARG A 168 -3.41 7.87 -18.51
CA ARG A 168 -2.04 7.52 -18.07
C ARG A 168 -1.64 6.11 -18.42
N LEU A 169 -2.53 5.13 -18.24
CA LEU A 169 -2.25 3.79 -18.71
C LEU A 169 -2.27 3.78 -20.24
N GLU A 170 -1.14 3.46 -20.86
CA GLU A 170 -1.11 3.06 -22.27
C GLU A 170 -1.99 1.82 -22.45
N PHE A 171 -3.24 2.05 -22.90
CA PHE A 171 -4.38 1.12 -22.93
C PHE A 171 -4.16 -0.29 -23.53
N SER A 172 -3.00 -0.58 -24.10
CA SER A 172 -2.78 -1.74 -24.96
C SER A 172 -2.48 -3.06 -24.25
N LYS A 173 -2.15 -3.09 -22.95
CA LYS A 173 -1.59 -4.31 -22.31
C LYS A 173 -2.19 -4.77 -20.98
N VAL A 174 -2.78 -3.89 -20.16
CA VAL A 174 -3.24 -4.25 -18.80
C VAL A 174 -4.75 -4.04 -18.70
N PRO A 175 -5.56 -5.11 -18.54
CA PRO A 175 -7.00 -4.97 -18.35
C PRO A 175 -7.33 -4.23 -17.07
N VAL A 176 -8.28 -3.30 -17.18
CA VAL A 176 -8.91 -2.64 -16.03
C VAL A 176 -10.34 -3.15 -15.89
N VAL A 177 -10.66 -3.58 -14.67
CA VAL A 177 -11.93 -4.12 -14.24
C VAL A 177 -12.55 -3.11 -13.26
N VAL A 178 -13.80 -2.73 -13.49
CA VAL A 178 -14.54 -1.80 -12.63
C VAL A 178 -15.70 -2.57 -11.99
N ILE A 179 -15.80 -2.53 -10.68
CA ILE A 179 -16.88 -3.18 -9.92
C ILE A 179 -17.65 -2.10 -9.15
N THR A 180 -18.98 -2.13 -9.20
CA THR A 180 -19.85 -1.11 -8.62
C THR A 180 -21.01 -1.75 -7.84
N PRO A 181 -21.52 -1.13 -6.75
CA PRO A 181 -22.67 -1.66 -6.02
C PRO A 181 -24.01 -1.46 -6.74
N VAL A 182 -24.00 -0.77 -7.88
CA VAL A 182 -25.19 -0.48 -8.69
C VAL A 182 -25.48 -1.66 -9.62
N ASP A 183 -26.75 -2.02 -9.76
CA ASP A 183 -27.26 -3.04 -10.68
C ASP A 183 -27.40 -2.49 -12.11
N ASP A 184 -27.93 -1.28 -12.27
CA ASP A 184 -27.97 -0.58 -13.55
C ASP A 184 -26.59 -0.01 -13.94
N LEU A 185 -25.97 -0.66 -14.92
CA LEU A 185 -24.67 -0.27 -15.49
C LEU A 185 -24.79 0.68 -16.70
N SER A 186 -26.00 1.12 -17.08
CA SER A 186 -26.23 1.97 -18.26
C SER A 186 -25.38 3.25 -18.27
N ALA A 187 -25.29 3.92 -17.12
CA ALA A 187 -24.50 5.14 -16.91
C ALA A 187 -22.97 4.93 -16.92
N LEU A 188 -22.51 3.69 -17.06
CA LEU A 188 -21.09 3.30 -17.15
C LEU A 188 -20.73 2.71 -18.53
N SER A 189 -21.67 2.74 -19.49
CA SER A 189 -21.52 2.07 -20.80
C SER A 189 -20.47 2.66 -21.73
N ASP A 190 -20.17 3.95 -21.61
CA ASP A 190 -19.12 4.63 -22.38
C ASP A 190 -17.70 4.38 -21.83
N LEU A 191 -17.54 3.66 -20.72
CA LEU A 191 -16.22 3.39 -20.15
C LEU A 191 -15.47 2.33 -20.97
N PRO A 192 -14.17 2.54 -21.29
CA PRO A 192 -13.33 1.58 -22.03
C PRO A 192 -12.83 0.41 -21.14
N PHE A 193 -13.61 0.02 -20.12
CA PHE A 193 -13.22 -0.91 -19.07
C PHE A 193 -14.22 -2.07 -18.94
N SER A 194 -13.82 -3.19 -18.34
CA SER A 194 -14.77 -4.28 -18.03
C SER A 194 -15.55 -3.93 -16.77
N VAL A 195 -16.79 -3.46 -16.93
CA VAL A 195 -17.67 -3.02 -15.83
C VAL A 195 -18.58 -4.16 -15.35
N PHE A 196 -18.69 -4.31 -14.03
CA PHE A 196 -19.44 -5.35 -13.34
C PHE A 196 -20.28 -4.82 -12.17
N ALA A 197 -21.46 -5.42 -11.97
CA ALA A 197 -22.36 -5.15 -10.85
C ALA A 197 -22.12 -6.12 -9.67
N ASP A 198 -22.04 -5.58 -8.45
CA ASP A 198 -21.98 -6.30 -7.17
C ASP A 198 -23.02 -5.72 -6.16
N PRO A 199 -24.34 -5.83 -6.44
CA PRO A 199 -25.39 -5.23 -5.62
C PRO A 199 -25.49 -5.84 -4.21
N ASP A 200 -25.04 -7.09 -4.03
CA ASP A 200 -24.96 -7.75 -2.73
C ASP A 200 -23.76 -7.24 -1.88
N HIS A 201 -22.90 -6.40 -2.46
CA HIS A 201 -21.65 -5.92 -1.87
C HIS A 201 -20.68 -7.06 -1.52
N SER A 202 -20.75 -8.18 -2.23
CA SER A 202 -19.99 -9.40 -1.94
C SER A 202 -18.48 -9.18 -2.05
N VAL A 203 -18.03 -8.46 -3.08
CA VAL A 203 -16.63 -8.08 -3.31
C VAL A 203 -16.24 -6.96 -2.35
N PHE A 204 -17.07 -5.92 -2.24
CA PHE A 204 -16.81 -4.77 -1.36
C PHE A 204 -16.56 -5.24 0.09
N ARG A 205 -17.44 -6.07 0.65
CA ARG A 205 -17.29 -6.63 2.00
C ARG A 205 -16.06 -7.54 2.12
N LYS A 206 -15.91 -8.50 1.20
CA LYS A 206 -14.81 -9.47 1.21
C LYS A 206 -13.43 -8.80 1.09
N TRP A 207 -13.34 -7.66 0.40
CA TRP A 207 -12.11 -6.89 0.27
C TRP A 207 -11.96 -5.74 1.28
N GLY A 208 -12.89 -5.55 2.21
CA GLY A 208 -12.83 -4.51 3.25
C GLY A 208 -13.19 -3.11 2.75
N ALA A 209 -13.69 -2.98 1.52
CA ALA A 209 -14.17 -1.74 0.92
C ALA A 209 -15.66 -1.47 1.25
N PHE A 210 -16.13 -1.89 2.43
CA PHE A 210 -17.49 -1.66 2.91
C PHE A 210 -17.45 -1.28 4.39
N THR A 211 -17.96 -0.10 4.73
CA THR A 211 -18.06 0.39 6.10
C THR A 211 -19.54 0.37 6.53
N THR A 212 -20.18 1.53 6.66
CA THR A 212 -21.64 1.67 6.60
C THR A 212 -22.15 1.68 5.16
N GLU A 213 -21.29 2.10 4.21
CA GLU A 213 -21.55 2.17 2.78
C GLU A 213 -20.35 1.61 1.98
N PRO A 214 -20.51 1.34 0.67
CA PRO A 214 -19.40 1.01 -0.22
C PRO A 214 -18.38 2.16 -0.26
N ILE A 215 -17.09 1.83 -0.16
CA ILE A 215 -15.97 2.77 -0.27
C ILE A 215 -15.04 2.41 -1.44
N HIS A 216 -14.09 3.28 -1.76
CA HIS A 216 -13.20 3.08 -2.89
C HIS A 216 -12.18 1.99 -2.57
N SER A 217 -11.77 1.25 -3.59
CA SER A 217 -10.62 0.36 -3.51
C SER A 217 -9.96 0.20 -4.87
N THR A 218 -8.66 0.01 -4.88
CA THR A 218 -7.86 -0.21 -6.08
C THR A 218 -6.87 -1.33 -5.79
N VAL A 219 -7.00 -2.41 -6.56
CA VAL A 219 -6.23 -3.64 -6.38
C VAL A 219 -5.51 -3.95 -7.68
N VAL A 220 -4.20 -4.15 -7.61
CA VAL A 220 -3.37 -4.53 -8.76
C VAL A 220 -2.92 -5.98 -8.58
N PHE A 221 -3.09 -6.78 -9.63
CA PHE A 221 -2.77 -8.20 -9.65
C PHE A 221 -1.68 -8.49 -10.68
N ASN A 222 -0.84 -9.48 -10.39
CA ASN A 222 0.06 -10.07 -11.38
C ASN A 222 -0.64 -11.16 -12.22
N GLU A 223 0.11 -11.76 -13.14
CA GLU A 223 -0.37 -12.82 -14.04
C GLU A 223 -0.91 -14.07 -13.33
N ARG A 224 -0.43 -14.34 -12.12
CA ARG A 224 -0.89 -15.48 -11.30
C ARG A 224 -2.14 -15.15 -10.48
N GLY A 225 -2.53 -13.88 -10.40
CA GLY A 225 -3.57 -13.40 -9.49
C GLY A 225 -3.08 -13.14 -8.07
N ASP A 226 -1.76 -12.95 -7.86
CA ASP A 226 -1.24 -12.43 -6.59
C ASP A 226 -1.49 -10.91 -6.53
N VAL A 227 -1.96 -10.39 -5.39
CA VAL A 227 -2.09 -8.95 -5.15
C VAL A 227 -0.71 -8.29 -4.99
N LEU A 228 -0.40 -7.34 -5.87
CA LEU A 228 0.81 -6.52 -5.85
C LEU A 228 0.63 -5.21 -5.09
N LEU A 229 -0.57 -4.62 -5.19
CA LEU A 229 -0.99 -3.40 -4.51
C LEU A 229 -2.46 -3.56 -4.12
N LYS A 230 -2.82 -3.10 -2.93
CA LYS A 230 -4.21 -2.89 -2.56
C LYS A 230 -4.33 -1.64 -1.69
N ASP A 231 -5.12 -0.70 -2.16
CA ASP A 231 -5.56 0.47 -1.43
C ASP A 231 -7.08 0.41 -1.20
N VAL A 232 -7.53 0.90 -0.06
CA VAL A 232 -8.95 0.94 0.33
C VAL A 232 -9.18 2.21 1.15
N GLY A 233 -10.15 3.04 0.78
CA GLY A 233 -10.39 4.30 1.47
C GLY A 233 -11.61 5.11 1.03
N GLU A 234 -11.91 6.16 1.79
CA GLU A 234 -12.98 7.11 1.47
C GLU A 234 -12.68 7.94 0.22
N LYS A 235 -11.41 8.09 -0.15
CA LYS A 235 -10.96 8.72 -1.39
C LYS A 235 -10.46 7.63 -2.36
N PRO A 236 -10.63 7.82 -3.68
CA PRO A 236 -10.04 6.93 -4.68
C PRO A 236 -8.51 7.04 -4.68
N PHE A 237 -7.84 5.96 -5.10
CA PHE A 237 -6.39 5.91 -5.21
C PHE A 237 -5.90 6.61 -6.48
N MET A 238 -5.11 7.67 -6.33
CA MET A 238 -4.65 8.53 -7.44
C MET A 238 -3.16 8.41 -7.78
N ASP A 239 -2.38 7.60 -7.05
CA ASP A 239 -0.94 7.40 -7.32
C ASP A 239 -0.71 6.36 -8.44
N PHE A 240 -1.05 6.77 -9.67
CA PHE A 240 -0.89 5.95 -10.86
C PHE A 240 0.57 5.56 -11.13
N ALA A 241 1.55 6.36 -10.67
CA ALA A 241 2.97 6.02 -10.79
C ALA A 241 3.34 4.81 -9.93
N THR A 242 2.71 4.64 -8.76
CA THR A 242 2.83 3.42 -7.95
C THR A 242 2.15 2.21 -8.63
N ILE A 243 1.03 2.38 -9.33
CA ILE A 243 0.39 1.31 -10.14
C ILE A 243 1.34 0.85 -11.25
N GLU A 244 1.89 1.79 -12.03
CA GLU A 244 2.87 1.51 -13.07
C GLU A 244 4.13 0.85 -12.52
N ALA A 245 4.62 1.30 -11.35
CA ALA A 245 5.79 0.71 -10.70
C ALA A 245 5.56 -0.77 -10.35
N VAL A 246 4.43 -1.12 -9.73
CA VAL A 246 4.14 -2.52 -9.35
C VAL A 246 3.86 -3.41 -10.54
N LEU A 247 3.16 -2.92 -11.57
CA LEU A 247 2.96 -3.66 -12.83
C LEU A 247 4.30 -3.98 -13.52
N ASN A 248 5.29 -3.10 -13.40
CA ASN A 248 6.66 -3.31 -13.88
C ASN A 248 7.58 -4.02 -12.86
N GLY A 249 7.02 -4.70 -11.86
CA GLY A 249 7.77 -5.54 -10.91
C GLY A 249 8.58 -4.79 -9.83
N LYS A 250 8.39 -3.47 -9.68
CA LYS A 250 9.00 -2.69 -8.59
C LYS A 250 8.11 -2.76 -7.33
N PRO A 251 8.67 -2.67 -6.11
CA PRO A 251 7.85 -2.65 -4.90
C PRO A 251 6.95 -1.42 -4.84
N ALA A 252 5.76 -1.57 -4.24
CA ALA A 252 4.83 -0.46 -4.02
C ALA A 252 5.44 0.57 -3.05
N ILE A 253 5.71 1.79 -3.54
CA ILE A 253 6.16 2.92 -2.71
C ILE A 253 5.03 3.94 -2.67
N VAL A 254 3.95 3.61 -1.95
CA VAL A 254 2.82 4.53 -1.75
C VAL A 254 3.33 5.82 -1.11
N ARG A 255 3.26 6.93 -1.84
CA ARG A 255 3.54 8.25 -1.29
C ARG A 255 2.32 8.71 -0.51
N GLN A 256 2.48 8.91 0.80
CA GLN A 256 1.54 9.69 1.57
C GLN A 256 1.89 11.17 1.40
N GLU A 257 0.92 11.95 0.90
CA GLU A 257 0.92 13.42 0.93
C GLU A 257 0.47 13.93 2.32
#